data_AF-A0A351AET0-F1
#
_entry.id   AF-A0A351AET0-F1
#
_cell.length_a   1.000
_cell.length_b   1.000
_cell.length_c   1.000
_cell.angle_alpha   90.00
_cell.angle_beta   90.00
_cell.angle_gamma   90.00
#
_symmetry.space_group_name_H-M   'P 1'
#
loop_
_entity.id
_entity.type
_entity.pdbx_description
1 polymer ?
#
loop_
_entity_poly.entity_id
_entity_poly.type
_entity_poly.pdbx_seq_one_letter_code
_entity_poly.pdbx_strand_id
1 'polypeptide(L)'
;MRRFLLVFVALWASVVAWGQTKAEWTMLAYMDADNDLEYPLMLDLIEMMEAGSSRDFRIIALVDRIELNPLMGVDHDSKLGGLDNWTGAKLVEVEKGKLKELADWGEVDMGDPATLNRFIDEGLKIAPA
;
A
#
# COMPACT_ATOMS: atom_id res chain seq x y z
N MET A 1 59.06 27.22 1.66
CA MET A 1 57.65 27.32 2.08
C MET A 1 56.78 26.85 0.92
N ARG A 2 56.26 25.62 0.97
CA ARG A 2 55.43 25.05 -0.11
C ARG A 2 53.99 25.53 0.07
N ARG A 3 53.48 26.34 -0.85
CA ARG A 3 52.07 26.73 -0.91
C ARG A 3 51.29 25.61 -1.61
N PHE A 4 50.36 25.00 -0.88
CA PHE A 4 49.34 24.12 -1.46
C PHE A 4 48.11 24.97 -1.76
N LEU A 5 47.62 24.90 -3.01
CA LEU A 5 46.34 25.47 -3.42
C LEU A 5 45.30 24.34 -3.36
N LEU A 6 44.35 24.46 -2.44
CA LEU A 6 43.16 23.60 -2.37
C LEU A 6 42.05 24.26 -3.18
N VAL A 7 41.65 23.63 -4.29
CA VAL A 7 40.46 24.02 -5.05
C VAL A 7 39.31 23.15 -4.55
N PHE A 8 38.37 23.76 -3.84
CA PHE A 8 37.08 23.14 -3.51
C PHE A 8 36.14 23.29 -4.71
N VAL A 9 35.89 22.20 -5.43
CA VAL A 9 34.81 22.14 -6.41
C VAL A 9 33.55 21.72 -5.66
N ALA A 10 32.68 22.69 -5.36
CA ALA A 10 31.36 22.41 -4.82
C ALA A 10 30.44 21.95 -5.96
N LEU A 11 30.27 20.63 -6.11
CA LEU A 11 29.23 20.05 -6.95
C LEU A 11 27.87 20.25 -6.25
N TRP A 12 27.15 21.30 -6.63
CA TRP A 12 25.73 21.44 -6.32
C TRP A 12 24.96 20.43 -7.19
N ALA A 13 24.77 19.21 -6.67
CA ALA A 13 23.76 18.33 -7.21
C ALA A 13 22.39 18.90 -6.80
N SER A 14 21.74 19.61 -7.73
CA SER A 14 20.32 19.91 -7.60
C SER A 14 19.59 18.56 -7.57
N VAL A 15 19.25 18.10 -6.37
CA VAL A 15 18.24 17.05 -6.23
C VAL A 15 16.94 17.70 -6.68
N VAL A 16 16.60 17.52 -7.95
CA VAL A 16 15.26 17.83 -8.43
C VAL A 16 14.36 16.85 -7.70
N ALA A 17 13.75 17.32 -6.61
CA ALA A 17 12.66 16.62 -5.97
C ALA A 17 11.52 16.61 -6.99
N TRP A 18 11.39 15.50 -7.72
CA TRP A 18 10.19 15.22 -8.48
C TRP A 18 9.08 15.06 -7.45
N GLY A 19 8.35 16.15 -7.20
CA GLY A 19 7.07 16.04 -6.50
C GLY A 19 6.24 15.00 -7.24
N GLN A 20 5.65 14.05 -6.52
CA GLN A 20 4.76 13.06 -7.11
C GLN A 20 3.72 13.81 -7.94
N THR A 21 3.83 13.72 -9.25
CA THR A 21 2.83 14.27 -10.15
C THR A 21 1.53 13.53 -9.89
N LYS A 22 0.42 14.27 -9.77
CA LYS A 22 -0.93 13.73 -9.68
C LYS A 22 -1.11 12.63 -10.74
N ALA A 23 -1.62 11.46 -10.33
CA ALA A 23 -1.92 10.38 -11.28
C ALA A 23 -3.12 10.79 -12.16
N GLU A 24 -3.38 10.08 -13.24
CA GLU A 24 -4.60 10.30 -14.03
C GLU A 24 -5.80 9.65 -13.32
N TRP A 25 -5.57 8.50 -12.69
CA TRP A 25 -6.61 7.72 -12.00
C TRP A 25 -6.07 7.10 -10.71
N THR A 26 -6.94 7.05 -9.71
CA THR A 26 -6.75 6.30 -8.47
C THR A 26 -7.90 5.33 -8.29
N MET A 27 -7.58 4.07 -8.09
CA MET A 27 -8.52 3.05 -7.65
C MET A 27 -8.35 2.82 -6.15
N LEU A 28 -9.43 2.99 -5.41
CA LEU A 28 -9.52 2.68 -3.99
C LEU A 28 -10.26 1.36 -3.82
N ALA A 29 -9.58 0.33 -3.31
CA ALA A 29 -10.15 -0.99 -3.06
C ALA A 29 -10.40 -1.17 -1.55
N TYR A 30 -11.67 -1.26 -1.16
CA TYR A 30 -12.08 -1.50 0.23
C TYR A 30 -12.41 -2.98 0.38
N MET A 31 -11.47 -3.76 0.94
CA MET A 31 -11.51 -5.23 0.95
C MET A 31 -11.80 -5.72 2.36
N ASP A 32 -13.10 -5.91 2.64
CA ASP A 32 -13.64 -6.52 3.85
C ASP A 32 -13.54 -8.06 3.75
N ALA A 33 -12.35 -8.57 4.08
CA ALA A 33 -12.00 -9.98 3.98
C ALA A 33 -12.14 -10.72 5.32
N ASP A 34 -12.65 -10.09 6.39
CA ASP A 34 -12.94 -10.73 7.69
C ASP A 34 -14.22 -11.59 7.62
N ASN A 35 -14.25 -12.53 6.67
CA ASN A 35 -15.35 -13.47 6.42
C ASN A 35 -14.89 -14.65 5.53
N ASP A 36 -15.83 -15.46 5.03
CA ASP A 36 -15.53 -16.63 4.20
C ASP A 36 -15.05 -16.32 2.78
N LEU A 37 -14.92 -15.04 2.43
CA LEU A 37 -14.36 -14.56 1.16
C LEU A 37 -12.88 -14.12 1.27
N GLU A 38 -12.19 -14.35 2.39
CA GLU A 38 -10.77 -13.97 2.49
C GLU A 38 -9.93 -14.58 1.37
N TYR A 39 -10.01 -15.90 1.19
CA TYR A 39 -9.19 -16.59 0.20
C TYR A 39 -9.36 -16.03 -1.21
N PRO A 40 -10.58 -15.90 -1.78
CA PRO A 40 -10.74 -15.27 -3.09
C PRO A 40 -10.27 -13.80 -3.11
N LEU A 41 -10.50 -13.01 -2.06
CA LEU A 41 -10.02 -11.63 -2.01
C LEU A 41 -8.48 -11.52 -1.99
N MET A 42 -7.77 -12.48 -1.39
CA MET A 42 -6.30 -12.53 -1.47
C MET A 42 -5.83 -12.92 -2.88
N LEU A 43 -6.57 -13.77 -3.61
CA LEU A 43 -6.30 -14.03 -5.03
C LEU A 43 -6.52 -12.79 -5.89
N ASP A 44 -7.61 -12.04 -5.67
CA ASP A 44 -7.85 -10.76 -6.35
C ASP A 44 -6.69 -9.78 -6.08
N LEU A 45 -6.19 -9.72 -4.85
CA LEU A 45 -5.04 -8.88 -4.51
C LEU A 45 -3.75 -9.32 -5.22
N ILE A 46 -3.55 -10.62 -5.45
CA ILE A 46 -2.45 -11.15 -6.26
C ILE A 46 -2.60 -10.73 -7.72
N GLU A 47 -3.80 -10.85 -8.30
CA GLU A 47 -4.09 -10.40 -9.66
C GLU A 47 -3.86 -8.88 -9.81
N MET A 48 -4.28 -8.10 -8.82
CA MET A 48 -4.02 -6.65 -8.77
C MET A 48 -2.52 -6.33 -8.74
N MET A 49 -1.69 -7.16 -8.09
CA MET A 49 -0.22 -7.02 -8.12
C MET A 49 0.39 -7.35 -9.48
N GLU A 50 -0.27 -8.14 -10.35
CA GLU A 50 0.23 -8.37 -11.71
C GLU A 50 0.15 -7.09 -12.56
N ALA A 51 -0.93 -6.32 -12.38
CA ALA A 51 -1.09 -5.00 -12.97
C ALA A 51 -0.21 -3.96 -12.26
N GLY A 52 -0.41 -3.79 -10.95
CA GLY A 52 0.31 -2.88 -10.07
C GLY A 52 0.08 -1.40 -10.34
N SER A 53 0.42 -0.57 -9.36
CA SER A 53 0.48 0.88 -9.51
C SER A 53 1.58 1.31 -10.46
N SER A 54 1.35 2.44 -11.14
CA SER A 54 2.26 3.13 -12.05
C SER A 54 2.26 4.64 -11.77
N ARG A 55 2.93 5.42 -12.62
CA ARG A 55 2.89 6.89 -12.53
C ARG A 55 1.48 7.44 -12.79
N ASP A 56 0.77 6.85 -13.74
CA ASP A 56 -0.48 7.42 -14.28
C ASP A 56 -1.73 6.74 -13.66
N PHE A 57 -1.56 5.58 -13.02
CA PHE A 57 -2.62 4.83 -12.35
C PHE A 57 -2.15 4.32 -10.99
N ARG A 58 -2.88 4.63 -9.91
CA ARG A 58 -2.55 4.22 -8.54
C ARG A 58 -3.62 3.30 -7.97
N ILE A 59 -3.20 2.29 -7.23
CA ILE A 59 -4.09 1.33 -6.56
C ILE A 59 -3.78 1.36 -5.06
N ILE A 60 -4.74 1.84 -4.27
CA ILE A 60 -4.66 1.84 -2.81
C ILE A 60 -5.74 0.90 -2.30
N ALA A 61 -5.35 -0.05 -1.44
CA ALA A 61 -6.27 -1.02 -0.86
C ALA A 61 -6.25 -0.94 0.67
N LEU A 62 -7.42 -0.98 1.29
CA LEU A 62 -7.57 -1.31 2.71
C LEU A 62 -8.00 -2.77 2.79
N VAL A 63 -7.17 -3.61 3.39
CA VAL A 63 -7.34 -5.07 3.38
C VAL A 63 -7.49 -5.57 4.80
N ASP A 64 -8.72 -5.94 5.15
CA ASP A 64 -9.13 -6.38 6.47
C ASP A 64 -9.22 -7.91 6.52
N ARG A 65 -8.22 -8.57 7.11
CA ARG A 65 -8.10 -10.03 7.10
C ARG A 65 -8.63 -10.63 8.39
N ILE A 66 -9.28 -11.79 8.28
CA ILE A 66 -9.89 -12.50 9.41
C ILE A 66 -8.86 -12.76 10.51
N GLU A 67 -9.31 -12.78 11.77
CA GLU A 67 -8.52 -13.41 12.81
C GLU A 67 -8.44 -14.92 12.55
N LEU A 68 -7.29 -15.55 12.82
CA LEU A 68 -7.07 -16.98 12.59
C LEU A 68 -8.24 -17.82 13.15
N ASN A 69 -9.01 -18.41 12.23
CA ASN A 69 -10.09 -19.33 12.58
C ASN A 69 -9.82 -20.72 12.00
N PRO A 70 -9.52 -21.73 12.85
CA PRO A 70 -9.26 -23.11 12.40
C PRO A 70 -10.38 -23.75 11.58
N LEU A 71 -11.60 -23.20 11.65
CA LEU A 71 -12.75 -23.69 10.88
C LEU A 71 -12.84 -23.08 9.47
N MET A 72 -12.11 -22.00 9.19
CA MET A 72 -12.20 -21.26 7.93
C MET A 72 -11.20 -21.72 6.87
N GLY A 73 -10.21 -22.55 7.23
CA GLY A 73 -9.26 -23.13 6.28
C GLY A 73 -8.36 -22.10 5.58
N VAL A 74 -8.24 -20.89 6.13
CA VAL A 74 -7.39 -19.82 5.59
C VAL A 74 -5.94 -20.13 5.92
N ASP A 75 -5.04 -19.95 4.94
CA ASP A 75 -3.61 -20.07 5.13
C ASP A 75 -3.04 -18.77 5.71
N HIS A 76 -2.79 -18.77 7.02
CA HIS A 76 -2.20 -17.65 7.77
C HIS A 76 -0.68 -17.77 7.94
N ASP A 77 -0.05 -18.80 7.38
CA ASP A 77 1.41 -18.96 7.46
C ASP A 77 2.12 -18.38 6.21
N SER A 78 1.36 -18.13 5.14
CA SER A 78 1.87 -17.58 3.89
C SER A 78 2.04 -16.06 3.91
N LYS A 79 3.20 -15.60 3.43
CA LYS A 79 3.43 -14.19 3.12
C LYS A 79 2.63 -13.79 1.89
N LEU A 80 2.13 -12.55 1.86
CA LEU A 80 1.42 -12.00 0.71
C LEU A 80 2.10 -10.73 0.21
N GLY A 81 2.49 -10.72 -1.06
CA GLY A 81 3.13 -9.55 -1.68
C GLY A 81 4.39 -9.05 -0.96
N GLY A 82 5.09 -9.93 -0.25
CA GLY A 82 6.27 -9.59 0.55
C GLY A 82 6.00 -9.16 1.99
N LEU A 83 4.74 -9.03 2.40
CA LEU A 83 4.35 -8.80 3.79
C LEU A 83 4.21 -10.12 4.54
N ASP A 84 4.57 -10.13 5.82
CA ASP A 84 4.21 -11.22 6.73
C ASP A 84 2.69 -11.31 6.86
N ASN A 85 2.18 -12.47 7.27
CA ASN A 85 0.76 -12.63 7.53
C ASN A 85 0.28 -11.62 8.60
N TRP A 86 -0.94 -11.11 8.45
CA TRP A 86 -1.54 -10.17 9.38
C TRP A 86 -3.02 -10.50 9.62
N THR A 87 -3.57 -9.90 10.68
CA THR A 87 -5.00 -9.88 11.00
C THR A 87 -5.45 -8.42 11.10
N GLY A 88 -6.73 -8.16 10.84
CA GLY A 88 -7.30 -6.82 10.78
C GLY A 88 -6.89 -6.03 9.54
N ALA A 89 -7.15 -4.72 9.58
CA ALA A 89 -7.09 -3.86 8.41
C ALA A 89 -5.71 -3.23 8.20
N LYS A 90 -5.13 -3.50 7.03
CA LYS A 90 -3.88 -2.89 6.58
C LYS A 90 -4.09 -2.05 5.33
N LEU A 91 -3.63 -0.81 5.36
CA LEU A 91 -3.64 0.10 4.21
C LEU A 91 -2.37 -0.14 3.40
N VAL A 92 -2.52 -0.52 2.14
CA VAL A 92 -1.41 -0.85 1.24
C VAL A 92 -1.53 -0.12 -0.08
N GLU A 93 -0.38 0.20 -0.67
CA GLU A 93 -0.28 0.49 -2.09
C GLU A 93 0.05 -0.82 -2.81
N VAL A 94 -0.76 -1.16 -3.82
CA VAL A 94 -0.53 -2.35 -4.63
C VAL A 94 0.46 -1.97 -5.73
N GLU A 95 1.70 -2.40 -5.59
CA GLU A 95 2.76 -2.22 -6.59
C GLU A 95 2.91 -3.49 -7.42
N LYS A 96 3.63 -3.39 -8.55
CA LYS A 96 3.84 -4.56 -9.39
C LYS A 96 4.64 -5.64 -8.64
N GLY A 97 4.02 -6.79 -8.41
CA GLY A 97 4.60 -7.95 -7.74
C GLY A 97 4.79 -7.84 -6.23
N LYS A 98 4.31 -6.76 -5.57
CA LYS A 98 4.43 -6.60 -4.12
C LYS A 98 3.39 -5.64 -3.55
N LEU A 99 3.15 -5.79 -2.24
CA LEU A 99 2.39 -4.83 -1.45
C LEU A 99 3.36 -3.93 -0.70
N LYS A 100 3.09 -2.62 -0.73
CA LYS A 100 3.77 -1.64 0.09
C LYS A 100 2.82 -1.21 1.20
N GLU A 101 3.13 -1.61 2.42
CA GLU A 101 2.40 -1.16 3.60
C GLU A 101 2.54 0.37 3.76
N LEU A 102 1.39 1.04 3.94
CA LEU A 102 1.30 2.47 4.18
C LEU A 102 0.89 2.77 5.62
N ALA A 103 0.00 1.95 6.17
CA ALA A 103 -0.42 2.01 7.57
C ALA A 103 -1.02 0.68 8.01
N ASP A 104 -0.97 0.43 9.31
CA ASP A 104 -1.70 -0.64 9.99
C ASP A 104 -2.81 0.01 10.81
N TRP A 105 -4.07 -0.35 10.53
CA TRP A 105 -5.23 0.18 11.25
C TRP A 105 -5.69 -0.76 12.36
N GLY A 106 -5.11 -1.95 12.45
CA GLY A 106 -5.61 -3.03 13.30
C GLY A 106 -7.06 -3.35 12.98
N GLU A 107 -7.78 -3.88 13.96
CA GLU A 107 -9.20 -4.13 13.78
C GLU A 107 -10.04 -2.86 13.71
N VAL A 108 -10.87 -2.79 12.68
CA VAL A 108 -11.81 -1.70 12.44
C VAL A 108 -13.15 -2.28 12.00
N ASP A 109 -14.24 -1.60 12.36
CA ASP A 109 -15.55 -1.97 11.84
C ASP A 109 -15.65 -1.56 10.37
N MET A 110 -15.51 -2.53 9.46
CA MET A 110 -15.59 -2.30 8.02
C MET A 110 -17.01 -1.92 7.56
N GLY A 111 -18.04 -2.19 8.38
CA GLY A 111 -19.43 -1.78 8.18
C GLY A 111 -19.75 -0.36 8.68
N ASP A 112 -18.88 0.26 9.49
CA ASP A 112 -19.06 1.64 9.94
C ASP A 112 -18.76 2.63 8.78
N PRO A 113 -19.71 3.51 8.40
CA PRO A 113 -19.46 4.55 7.40
C PRO A 113 -18.26 5.46 7.72
N ALA A 114 -17.90 5.62 9.00
CA ALA A 114 -16.73 6.39 9.40
C ALA A 114 -15.42 5.75 8.90
N THR A 115 -15.32 4.41 8.87
CA THR A 115 -14.16 3.68 8.36
C THR A 115 -14.01 3.91 6.85
N LEU A 116 -15.10 3.80 6.09
CA LEU A 116 -15.09 4.08 4.65
C LEU A 116 -14.71 5.54 4.35
N ASN A 117 -15.27 6.50 5.10
CA ASN A 117 -14.92 7.91 4.92
C ASN A 117 -13.44 8.17 5.19
N ARG A 118 -12.90 7.59 6.27
CA ARG A 118 -11.47 7.66 6.57
C ARG A 118 -10.62 7.07 5.43
N PHE A 119 -11.03 5.94 4.87
CA PHE A 119 -10.31 5.31 3.74
C PHE A 119 -10.30 6.19 2.49
N ILE A 120 -11.45 6.79 2.14
CA ILE A 120 -11.53 7.73 1.01
C ILE A 120 -10.60 8.93 1.26
N ASP A 121 -10.66 9.54 2.44
CA ASP A 121 -9.84 10.71 2.78
C ASP A 121 -8.34 10.39 2.75
N GLU A 122 -7.92 9.27 3.32
CA GLU A 122 -6.51 8.83 3.29
C GLU A 122 -6.06 8.49 1.86
N GLY A 123 -6.90 7.79 1.09
CA GLY A 123 -6.64 7.46 -0.31
C GLY A 123 -6.39 8.70 -1.17
N LEU A 124 -7.21 9.75 -0.99
CA LEU A 124 -7.05 11.03 -1.70
C LEU A 124 -5.77 11.79 -1.33
N LYS A 125 -5.30 11.66 -0.08
CA LYS A 125 -4.03 12.25 0.36
C LYS A 125 -2.83 11.50 -0.20
N ILE A 126 -2.90 10.16 -0.22
CA ILE A 126 -1.81 9.27 -0.63
C ILE A 126 -1.63 9.25 -2.16
N ALA A 127 -2.75 9.20 -2.89
CA ALA A 127 -2.78 9.02 -4.34
C ALA A 127 -3.78 10.00 -4.97
N PRO A 128 -3.45 11.29 -5.06
CA PRO A 128 -4.30 12.26 -5.74
C PRO A 128 -4.34 11.98 -7.25
N ALA A 129 -5.55 12.00 -7.82
CA ALA A 129 -5.86 11.83 -9.24
C ALA A 129 -6.89 12.86 -9.73
#